data_AF-A0A6V6ZDJ5-F1
#
_entry.id   AF-A0A6V6ZDJ5-F1
#
_cell.length_a   1.000
_cell.length_b   1.000
_cell.length_c   1.000
_cell.angle_alpha   90.00
_cell.angle_beta   90.00
_cell.angle_gamma   90.00
#
_symmetry.space_group_name_H-M   'P 1'
#
loop_
_entity.id
_entity.type
_entity.pdbx_description
1 polymer ?
#
loop_
_entity_poly.entity_id
_entity_poly.type
_entity_poly.pdbx_seq_one_letter_code
_entity_poly.pdbx_strand_id
1 'polypeptide(L)'
;MNNNLKKHCLLKLLSEQSNKFDNKTSTEFSVSCDLIYNRLNINESELYYLISELTTTKEIDYFFWNDEEKKGLFATPEGVASYSKNKYRNLFYFNLKNNLKDFVQIVIPILSLIVAYLAIQLKITEVNNNNQKQIDTLRKEIKQLKSNKLKSETQTKTYQKK
;
A
#
# COMPACT_ATOMS: atom_id res chain seq x y z
N MET A 1 -5.37 -3.91 -14.58
CA MET A 1 -5.95 -4.95 -13.69
C MET A 1 -4.90 -6.02 -13.44
N ASN A 2 -4.73 -6.50 -12.20
CA ASN A 2 -3.73 -7.52 -11.86
C ASN A 2 -3.93 -8.80 -12.70
N ASN A 3 -2.85 -9.36 -13.25
CA ASN A 3 -2.91 -10.53 -14.14
C ASN A 3 -3.63 -11.72 -13.50
N ASN A 4 -3.48 -11.94 -12.19
CA ASN A 4 -4.20 -13.00 -11.49
C ASN A 4 -5.72 -12.77 -11.48
N LEU A 5 -6.18 -11.53 -11.31
CA LEU A 5 -7.61 -11.23 -11.40
C LEU A 5 -8.12 -11.41 -12.84
N LYS A 6 -7.34 -11.02 -13.85
CA LYS A 6 -7.66 -11.27 -15.26
C LYS A 6 -7.79 -12.77 -15.55
N LYS A 7 -6.84 -13.60 -15.09
CA LYS A 7 -6.91 -15.08 -15.18
C LYS A 7 -8.16 -15.63 -14.51
N HIS A 8 -8.48 -15.17 -13.30
CA HIS A 8 -9.68 -15.60 -12.59
C HIS A 8 -10.95 -15.25 -13.37
N CYS A 9 -11.05 -14.04 -13.92
CA CYS A 9 -12.19 -13.61 -14.72
C CYS A 9 -12.29 -14.37 -16.06
N LEU A 10 -11.15 -14.68 -16.70
CA LEU A 10 -11.13 -15.48 -17.92
C LEU A 10 -11.62 -16.90 -17.63
N LEU A 11 -11.06 -17.58 -16.62
CA LEU A 11 -11.52 -18.91 -16.25
C LEU A 11 -12.99 -18.92 -15.79
N LYS A 12 -13.46 -17.86 -15.14
CA LYS A 12 -14.88 -17.69 -14.82
C LYS A 12 -15.74 -17.71 -16.08
N LEU A 13 -15.38 -16.88 -17.07
CA LEU A 13 -16.12 -16.78 -18.33
C LEU A 13 -16.18 -18.13 -19.05
N LEU A 14 -15.04 -18.83 -19.12
CA LEU A 14 -14.93 -20.15 -19.75
C LEU A 14 -15.70 -21.23 -18.98
N SER A 15 -15.61 -21.24 -17.65
CA SER A 15 -16.29 -22.24 -16.79
C SER A 15 -17.81 -22.02 -16.74
N GLU A 16 -18.27 -20.77 -16.81
CA GLU A 16 -19.70 -20.45 -16.90
C GLU A 16 -20.29 -20.87 -18.25
N GLN A 17 -19.49 -20.86 -19.32
CA GLN A 17 -19.91 -21.41 -20.59
C GLN A 17 -19.99 -22.94 -20.49
N SER A 18 -18.95 -23.62 -19.99
CA SER A 18 -18.94 -25.09 -19.89
C SER A 18 -20.11 -25.66 -19.07
N ASN A 19 -20.53 -24.98 -18.00
CA ASN A 19 -21.64 -25.42 -17.14
C ASN A 19 -23.03 -25.23 -17.75
N LYS A 20 -23.17 -24.43 -18.82
CA LYS A 20 -24.45 -24.24 -19.52
C LYS A 20 -24.73 -25.32 -20.56
N PHE A 21 -23.79 -26.25 -20.78
CA PHE A 21 -23.75 -27.14 -21.94
C PHE A 21 -24.13 -28.60 -21.69
N ASP A 22 -24.84 -28.91 -20.60
CA ASP A 22 -25.28 -30.28 -20.29
C ASP A 22 -26.18 -30.96 -21.37
N ASN A 23 -26.52 -30.32 -22.51
CA ASN A 23 -27.42 -30.92 -23.52
C ASN A 23 -27.28 -30.51 -25.01
N LYS A 24 -26.24 -29.81 -25.50
CA LYS A 24 -26.12 -29.50 -26.95
C LYS A 24 -24.68 -29.54 -27.49
N THR A 25 -24.58 -29.84 -28.78
CA THR A 25 -23.40 -30.19 -29.61
C THR A 25 -22.10 -29.39 -29.38
N SER A 26 -20.97 -30.07 -29.58
CA SER A 26 -19.57 -29.70 -29.28
C SER A 26 -19.06 -28.36 -29.82
N THR A 27 -19.73 -27.74 -30.78
CA THR A 27 -19.32 -26.44 -31.38
C THR A 27 -19.58 -25.23 -30.50
N GLU A 28 -20.45 -25.34 -29.49
CA GLU A 28 -20.82 -24.19 -28.62
C GLU A 28 -20.03 -24.13 -27.30
N PHE A 29 -19.09 -25.06 -27.06
CA PHE A 29 -18.32 -25.16 -25.81
C PHE A 29 -17.19 -24.11 -25.68
N SER A 30 -16.88 -23.40 -26.76
CA SER A 30 -15.76 -22.46 -26.82
C SER A 30 -16.21 -21.00 -26.92
N VAL A 31 -15.42 -20.13 -26.29
CA VAL A 31 -15.59 -18.67 -26.33
C VAL A 31 -14.66 -18.07 -27.38
N SER A 32 -15.16 -17.22 -28.26
CA SER A 32 -14.34 -16.48 -29.22
C SER A 32 -13.46 -15.41 -28.55
N CYS A 33 -12.27 -15.16 -29.09
CA CYS A 33 -11.37 -14.12 -28.60
C CYS A 33 -12.02 -12.73 -28.58
N ASP A 34 -12.89 -12.41 -29.55
CA ASP A 34 -13.60 -11.13 -29.60
C ASP A 34 -14.50 -10.90 -28.38
N LEU A 35 -15.20 -11.95 -27.94
CA LEU A 35 -16.03 -11.88 -26.74
C LEU A 35 -15.15 -11.65 -25.50
N ILE A 36 -13.98 -12.30 -25.46
CA ILE A 36 -13.02 -12.21 -24.36
C ILE A 36 -12.44 -10.80 -24.27
N TYR A 37 -12.02 -10.20 -25.39
CA TYR A 37 -11.55 -8.81 -25.44
C TYR A 37 -12.58 -7.85 -24.85
N ASN A 38 -13.83 -7.98 -25.29
CA ASN A 38 -14.92 -7.12 -24.84
C ASN A 38 -15.29 -7.34 -23.37
N ARG A 39 -15.31 -8.59 -22.90
CA ARG A 39 -15.71 -8.93 -21.52
C ARG A 39 -14.65 -8.55 -20.48
N LEU A 40 -13.37 -8.73 -20.82
CA LEU A 40 -12.26 -8.49 -19.90
C LEU A 40 -11.65 -7.09 -20.07
N ASN A 41 -12.04 -6.35 -21.12
CA ASN A 41 -11.45 -5.08 -21.50
C ASN A 41 -9.93 -5.17 -21.60
N ILE A 42 -9.47 -6.11 -22.43
CA ILE A 42 -8.05 -6.42 -22.64
C ILE A 42 -7.73 -6.38 -24.14
N ASN A 43 -6.49 -6.07 -24.46
CA ASN A 43 -5.99 -6.12 -25.84
C ASN A 43 -5.48 -7.52 -26.21
N GLU A 44 -5.14 -7.71 -27.49
CA GLU A 44 -4.62 -8.96 -28.04
C GLU A 44 -3.37 -9.45 -27.31
N SER A 45 -2.38 -8.58 -27.11
CA SER A 45 -1.13 -8.95 -26.44
C SER A 45 -1.33 -9.42 -25.00
N GLU A 46 -2.21 -8.75 -24.25
CA GLU A 46 -2.57 -9.15 -22.89
C GLU A 46 -3.30 -10.49 -22.87
N LEU A 47 -4.21 -10.73 -23.83
CA LEU A 47 -4.89 -12.00 -23.93
C LEU A 47 -3.90 -13.13 -24.26
N TYR A 48 -3.01 -12.94 -25.23
CA TYR A 48 -1.98 -13.93 -25.56
C TYR A 48 -1.12 -14.28 -24.35
N TYR A 49 -0.73 -13.28 -23.57
CA TYR A 49 0.02 -13.50 -22.34
C TYR A 49 -0.77 -14.37 -21.35
N LEU A 50 -2.04 -14.03 -21.09
CA LEU A 50 -2.90 -14.82 -20.19
C LEU A 50 -3.09 -16.24 -20.70
N ILE A 51 -3.32 -16.41 -22.01
CA ILE A 51 -3.51 -17.71 -22.62
C ILE A 51 -2.26 -18.56 -22.47
N SER A 52 -1.08 -18.00 -22.81
CA SER A 52 0.19 -18.73 -22.74
C SER A 52 0.46 -19.31 -21.35
N GLU A 53 0.16 -18.55 -20.29
CA GLU A 53 0.32 -19.02 -18.91
C GLU A 53 -0.71 -20.10 -18.55
N LEU A 54 -1.98 -19.88 -18.91
CA LEU A 54 -3.06 -20.81 -18.56
C LEU A 54 -2.95 -22.14 -19.33
N THR A 55 -2.52 -22.11 -20.60
CA THR A 55 -2.22 -23.30 -21.41
C THR A 55 -1.02 -24.05 -20.85
N THR A 56 0.02 -23.34 -20.37
CA THR A 56 1.17 -23.98 -19.71
C THR A 56 0.74 -24.76 -18.46
N THR A 57 -0.24 -24.24 -17.72
CA THR A 57 -0.84 -24.92 -16.56
C THR A 57 -1.92 -25.94 -16.93
N LYS A 58 -2.19 -26.17 -18.22
CA LYS A 58 -3.27 -27.03 -18.74
C LYS A 58 -4.66 -26.66 -18.24
N GLU A 59 -4.91 -25.39 -17.96
CA GLU A 59 -6.19 -24.89 -17.44
C GLU A 59 -7.15 -24.44 -18.55
N ILE A 60 -6.62 -24.15 -19.72
CA ILE A 60 -7.40 -23.83 -20.92
C ILE A 60 -6.81 -24.55 -22.12
N ASP A 61 -7.64 -24.76 -23.13
CA ASP A 61 -7.21 -25.28 -24.42
C ASP A 61 -7.99 -24.60 -25.56
N TYR A 62 -7.52 -24.82 -26.78
CA TYR A 62 -8.08 -24.25 -27.99
C TYR A 62 -9.06 -25.21 -28.65
N PHE A 63 -10.16 -24.66 -29.15
CA PHE A 63 -11.08 -25.36 -30.03
C PHE A 63 -11.04 -24.72 -31.41
N PHE A 64 -10.80 -25.54 -32.44
CA PHE A 64 -10.81 -25.12 -33.82
C PHE A 64 -12.19 -25.43 -34.41
N TRP A 65 -12.89 -24.41 -34.91
CA TRP A 65 -14.08 -24.63 -35.73
C TRP A 65 -13.66 -25.13 -37.12
N ASN A 66 -14.52 -25.91 -37.77
CA ASN A 66 -14.23 -26.60 -39.04
C ASN A 66 -13.76 -25.68 -40.18
N ASP A 67 -13.90 -24.36 -40.05
CA ASP A 67 -13.21 -23.36 -40.85
C ASP A 67 -12.05 -22.80 -40.01
N GLU A 68 -10.81 -23.12 -40.40
CA GLU A 68 -9.53 -22.94 -39.68
C GLU A 68 -9.21 -21.50 -39.18
N GLU A 69 -10.07 -20.52 -39.45
CA GLU A 69 -9.88 -19.12 -39.09
C GLU A 69 -10.41 -18.74 -37.69
N LYS A 70 -11.35 -19.49 -37.12
CA LYS A 70 -11.96 -19.13 -35.82
C LYS A 70 -11.48 -20.06 -34.70
N LYS A 71 -10.56 -19.54 -33.89
CA LYS A 71 -10.08 -20.19 -32.65
C LYS A 71 -10.95 -19.75 -31.47
N GLY A 72 -11.62 -20.72 -30.87
CA GLY A 72 -12.30 -20.55 -29.59
C GLY A 72 -11.41 -21.07 -28.44
N LEU A 73 -11.68 -20.60 -27.23
CA LEU A 73 -11.03 -21.07 -26.01
C LEU A 73 -12.06 -21.75 -25.11
N PHE A 74 -11.65 -22.80 -24.41
CA PHE A 74 -12.46 -23.44 -23.38
C PHE A 74 -11.63 -23.77 -22.15
N ALA A 75 -12.31 -23.92 -21.00
CA ALA A 75 -11.67 -24.35 -19.76
C ALA A 75 -11.62 -25.89 -19.71
N THR A 76 -10.45 -26.43 -19.38
CA THR A 76 -10.29 -27.85 -19.07
C THR A 76 -10.86 -28.16 -17.68
N PRO A 77 -11.01 -29.44 -17.28
CA PRO A 77 -11.37 -29.80 -15.90
C PRO A 77 -10.46 -29.14 -14.86
N GLU A 78 -9.16 -29.01 -15.15
CA GLU A 78 -8.18 -28.33 -14.31
C GLU A 78 -8.46 -26.82 -14.21
N GLY A 79 -8.87 -26.18 -15.31
CA GLY A 79 -9.29 -24.78 -15.34
C GLY A 79 -10.54 -24.52 -14.52
N VAL A 80 -11.56 -25.38 -14.68
CA VAL A 80 -12.80 -25.31 -13.89
C VAL A 80 -12.51 -25.51 -12.40
N ALA A 81 -11.67 -26.48 -12.06
CA ALA A 81 -11.23 -26.70 -10.68
C ALA A 81 -10.46 -25.50 -10.11
N SER A 82 -9.59 -24.88 -10.91
CA SER A 82 -8.81 -23.70 -10.52
C SER A 82 -9.68 -22.46 -10.31
N TYR A 83 -10.72 -22.29 -11.13
CA TYR A 83 -11.75 -21.28 -10.92
C TYR A 83 -12.54 -21.53 -9.63
N SER A 84 -13.07 -22.76 -9.46
CA SER A 84 -13.86 -23.17 -8.29
C SER A 84 -13.09 -22.98 -6.98
N LYS A 85 -11.80 -23.35 -6.96
CA LYS A 85 -10.90 -23.15 -5.80
C LYS A 85 -10.45 -21.71 -5.59
N ASN A 86 -10.89 -20.76 -6.42
CA ASN A 86 -10.48 -19.37 -6.38
C ASN A 86 -8.95 -19.18 -6.47
N LYS A 87 -8.22 -20.09 -7.15
CA LYS A 87 -6.75 -20.16 -7.17
C LYS A 87 -6.09 -18.79 -7.38
N TYR A 88 -6.44 -18.12 -8.48
CA TYR A 88 -5.84 -16.83 -8.84
C TYR A 88 -6.36 -15.65 -8.01
N ARG A 89 -7.60 -15.71 -7.51
CA ARG A 89 -8.12 -14.72 -6.58
C ARG A 89 -7.38 -14.78 -5.25
N ASN A 90 -7.09 -15.99 -4.76
CA ASN A 90 -6.31 -16.20 -3.54
C ASN A 90 -4.85 -15.74 -3.72
N LEU A 91 -4.22 -16.05 -4.86
CA LEU A 91 -2.88 -15.53 -5.20
C LEU A 91 -2.83 -14.01 -5.22
N PHE A 92 -3.86 -13.35 -5.77
CA PHE A 92 -3.95 -11.89 -5.74
C PHE A 92 -3.98 -11.34 -4.31
N TYR A 93 -4.85 -11.87 -3.44
CA TYR A 93 -4.93 -11.41 -2.05
C TYR A 93 -3.68 -11.74 -1.25
N PHE A 94 -3.05 -12.88 -1.51
CA PHE A 94 -1.78 -13.24 -0.89
C PHE A 94 -0.68 -12.22 -1.23
N ASN A 95 -0.54 -11.88 -2.51
CA ASN A 95 0.43 -10.87 -2.95
C ASN A 95 0.10 -9.48 -2.38
N LEU A 96 -1.17 -9.10 -2.33
CA LEU A 96 -1.58 -7.82 -1.74
C LEU A 96 -1.25 -7.76 -0.24
N LYS A 97 -1.51 -8.84 0.50
CA LYS A 97 -1.20 -8.94 1.92
C LYS A 97 0.30 -8.85 2.18
N ASN A 98 1.11 -9.51 1.35
CA ASN A 98 2.56 -9.45 1.49
C ASN A 98 3.10 -8.05 1.19
N ASN A 99 2.65 -7.42 0.10
CA ASN A 99 3.06 -6.05 -0.23
C ASN A 99 2.67 -5.06 0.88
N LEU A 100 1.48 -5.23 1.47
CA LEU A 100 1.05 -4.40 2.60
C LEU A 100 1.91 -4.65 3.84
N LYS A 101 2.25 -5.91 4.13
CA LYS A 101 3.14 -6.26 5.23
C LYS A 101 4.50 -5.59 5.06
N ASP A 102 5.09 -5.67 3.87
CA ASP A 102 6.39 -5.08 3.57
C ASP A 102 6.34 -3.55 3.68
N PHE A 103 5.25 -2.94 3.19
CA PHE A 103 5.03 -1.50 3.34
C PHE A 103 4.96 -1.08 4.81
N VAL A 104 4.16 -1.78 5.62
CA VAL A 104 4.02 -1.48 7.05
C VAL A 104 5.35 -1.69 7.79
N GLN A 105 6.13 -2.71 7.43
CA GLN A 105 7.44 -2.96 8.01
C GLN A 105 8.45 -1.82 7.74
N ILE A 106 8.36 -1.15 6.59
CA ILE A 106 9.21 0.00 6.26
C ILE A 106 8.69 1.28 6.94
N VAL A 107 7.37 1.50 6.95
CA VAL A 107 6.77 2.75 7.42
C VAL A 107 6.81 2.88 8.95
N ILE A 108 6.58 1.80 9.70
CA ILE A 108 6.54 1.85 11.18
C ILE A 108 7.86 2.38 11.77
N PRO A 109 9.06 1.87 11.41
CA PRO A 109 10.32 2.40 11.92
C PRO A 109 10.53 3.88 11.62
N ILE A 110 10.16 4.33 10.41
CA ILE A 110 10.30 5.74 10.00
C ILE A 110 9.38 6.63 10.84
N LEU A 111 8.11 6.23 11.02
CA LEU A 111 7.17 6.96 11.86
C LEU A 111 7.63 7.01 13.32
N SER A 112 8.18 5.91 13.84
CA SER A 112 8.75 5.87 15.19
C SER A 112 9.90 6.87 15.35
N LEU A 113 10.75 7.01 14.33
CA LEU A 113 11.86 7.96 14.34
C LEU A 113 11.34 9.41 14.34
N ILE A 114 10.32 9.70 13.55
CA ILE A 114 9.68 11.02 13.48
C ILE A 114 9.08 11.40 14.84
N VAL A 115 8.34 10.49 15.47
CA VAL A 115 7.74 10.73 16.79
C VAL A 115 8.83 10.97 17.84
N ALA A 116 9.90 10.18 17.85
CA ALA A 116 11.02 10.38 18.74
C ALA A 116 11.69 11.75 18.53
N TYR A 117 11.92 12.13 17.28
CA TYR A 117 12.49 13.44 16.93
C TYR A 117 11.62 14.60 17.42
N LEU A 118 10.30 14.53 17.20
CA LEU A 118 9.36 15.55 17.67
C LEU A 118 9.34 15.65 19.21
N ALA A 119 9.36 14.50 19.90
CA ALA A 119 9.41 14.48 21.36
C ALA A 119 10.69 15.14 21.90
N ILE A 120 11.83 14.89 21.26
CA ILE A 120 13.11 15.52 21.62
C ILE A 120 13.02 17.04 21.41
N GLN A 121 12.49 17.51 20.27
CA GLN A 121 12.38 18.93 19.97
C GLN A 121 11.48 19.68 20.98
N LEU A 122 10.34 19.09 21.34
CA LEU A 122 9.45 19.66 22.36
C LEU A 122 10.15 19.77 23.71
N LYS A 123 10.87 18.72 24.13
CA LYS A 123 11.62 18.71 25.39
C LYS A 123 12.74 19.74 25.40
N ILE A 124 13.48 19.90 24.31
CA ILE A 124 14.54 20.92 24.19
C ILE A 124 13.96 22.32 24.32
N THR A 125 12.82 22.57 23.66
CA THR A 125 12.14 23.87 23.71
C THR A 125 11.66 24.18 25.13
N GLU A 126 11.10 23.19 25.82
CA GLU A 126 10.70 23.33 27.23
C GLU A 126 11.88 23.65 28.14
N VAL A 127 12.99 22.91 28.00
CA VAL A 127 14.23 23.13 28.77
C VAL A 127 14.79 24.53 28.50
N ASN A 128 14.88 24.95 27.24
CA ASN A 128 15.38 26.28 26.90
C ASN A 128 14.51 27.40 27.49
N ASN A 129 13.18 27.24 27.44
CA ASN A 129 12.25 28.19 28.03
C ASN A 129 12.40 28.28 29.56
N ASN A 130 12.59 27.14 30.24
CA ASN A 130 12.82 27.12 31.67
C ASN A 130 14.16 27.74 32.06
N ASN A 131 15.23 27.43 31.33
CA ASN A 131 16.54 28.03 31.54
C ASN A 131 16.51 29.55 31.34
N GLN A 132 15.81 30.02 30.30
CA GLN A 132 15.66 31.45 30.04
C GLN A 132 14.96 32.17 31.21
N LYS A 133 13.88 31.57 31.75
CA LYS A 133 13.20 32.11 32.94
C LYS A 133 14.13 32.18 34.17
N GLN A 134 14.95 31.16 34.40
CA GLN A 134 15.91 31.17 35.49
C GLN A 134 16.98 32.26 35.30
N ILE A 135 17.52 32.39 34.09
CA ILE A 135 18.49 33.45 33.75
C ILE A 135 17.90 34.84 33.98
N ASP A 136 16.66 35.07 33.56
CA ASP A 136 16.00 36.36 33.73
C ASP A 136 15.70 36.67 35.21
N THR A 137 15.44 35.63 36.01
CA THR A 137 15.27 35.76 37.47
C THR A 137 16.59 36.16 38.12
N LEU A 138 17.68 35.43 37.83
CA LEU A 138 19.03 35.76 38.33
C LEU A 138 19.47 37.17 37.91
N ARG A 139 19.18 37.58 36.67
CA ARG A 139 19.47 38.94 36.19
C ARG A 139 18.73 40.01 37.00
N LYS A 140 17.48 39.76 37.38
CA LYS A 140 16.71 40.67 38.24
C LYS A 140 17.31 40.76 39.64
N GLU A 141 17.67 39.63 40.23
CA GLU A 141 18.31 39.59 41.56
C GLU A 141 19.65 40.33 41.56
N ILE A 142 20.50 40.10 40.56
CA ILE A 142 21.77 40.82 40.42
C ILE A 142 21.55 42.33 40.30
N LYS A 143 20.55 42.77 39.52
CA LYS A 143 20.19 44.19 39.42
C LYS A 143 19.74 44.76 40.76
N GLN A 144 18.90 44.05 41.50
CA GLN A 144 18.47 44.47 42.83
C GLN A 144 19.65 44.58 43.80
N LEU A 145 20.51 43.57 43.87
CA LEU A 145 21.71 43.59 44.72
C LEU A 145 22.63 44.76 44.38
N LYS A 146 22.88 45.03 43.09
CA LYS A 146 23.64 46.21 42.66
C LYS A 146 22.99 47.51 43.11
N SER A 147 21.67 47.64 42.96
CA SER A 147 20.94 48.84 43.37
C SER A 147 20.97 49.06 44.90
N ASN A 148 20.86 47.97 45.68
CA ASN A 148 20.92 48.03 47.13
C ASN A 148 22.32 48.41 47.62
N LYS A 149 23.36 47.87 46.99
CA LYS A 149 24.76 48.22 47.27
C LYS A 149 25.04 49.71 47.01
N LEU A 150 24.56 50.24 45.88
CA LEU A 150 24.66 51.68 45.58
C LEU A 150 23.96 52.54 46.64
N LYS A 151 22.77 52.15 47.10
CA LYS A 151 22.05 52.87 48.15
C LYS A 151 22.81 52.87 49.48
N SER A 152 23.36 51.74 49.89
CA SER A 152 24.13 51.65 51.15
C SER A 152 25.44 52.42 51.09
N GLU A 153 26.13 52.44 49.94
CA GLU A 153 27.33 53.27 49.71
C GLU A 153 27.02 54.78 49.73
N THR A 154 25.84 55.18 49.25
CA THR A 154 25.42 56.58 49.26
C THR A 154 25.08 57.04 50.68
N GLN A 155 24.42 56.18 51.47
CA GLN A 155 24.12 56.45 52.88
C GLN A 155 25.40 56.60 53.70
N THR A 156 26.38 55.70 53.56
CA THR A 156 27.66 55.77 54.29
C THR A 156 28.45 57.05 53.97
N LYS A 157 28.49 57.50 52.71
CA LYS A 157 29.12 58.77 52.34
C LYS A 157 28.42 60.01 52.91
N THR A 158 27.13 59.92 53.21
CA THR A 158 26.35 61.02 53.79
C THR A 158 26.62 61.14 55.30
N TYR A 159 26.84 60.02 55.99
CA TYR A 159 27.19 59.99 57.42
C TYR A 159 28.62 60.48 57.71
N GLN A 160 29.56 60.32 56.78
CA GLN A 160 30.95 60.80 56.96
C GLN A 160 31.13 62.31 56.67
N LYS A 161 30.08 63.01 56.20
CA LYS A 161 30.10 64.45 55.88
C LYS A 161 29.40 65.33 56.93
N LYS A 162 28.85 64.75 57.99
CA LYS A 162 28.32 65.45 59.17
C LYS A 162 29.31 65.31 60.31
#